data_AF-A0A1G5PFU4-F1
#
_entry.id   AF-A0A1G5PFU4-F1
#
_cell.length_a   1.000
_cell.length_b   1.000
_cell.length_c   1.000
_cell.angle_alpha   90.00
_cell.angle_beta   90.00
_cell.angle_gamma   90.00
#
_symmetry.space_group_name_H-M   'P 1'
#
loop_
_entity.id
_entity.type
_entity.pdbx_description
1 polymer ?
#
loop_
_entity_poly.entity_id
_entity_poly.type
_entity_poly.pdbx_seq_one_letter_code
_entity_poly.pdbx_strand_id
1 'polypeptide(L)'
;MNTLLLLCRTGFEGEVCAELGERAALLSVAGYAKGKPGAAYAEFVCGDAADAARLMQQLSFAELIFPRQWSRGAFLSLPEQDRIGPLLELLADYPVCGSLALEMPDTNDGKALSTFCKKFERPLTLALRKAGRLVDDARAPRLQLTFLSGREVFVGLVEPDNAALWPMGIPRLRFPREAPSRSTLKLEEAWHHFIPRADWETRLSSEMRAVDLGAAPGGWTWQLVAREMLVTAVDNGPMNEALMDSGLVEHLQVDGYAFVPKHPVDWMVCDIVEKPARTAALIERWIGEGHCREAVVNLKLPMKQRYREVAGILERLHDHFEARGQRVTIGCKQLYHDREEVTCHLRRLDRKP
;
A
#
# COMPACT_ATOMS: atom_id res chain seq x y z
N MET A 1 -9.71 19.62 -14.83
CA MET A 1 -9.41 19.02 -13.52
C MET A 1 -7.89 19.01 -13.36
N ASN A 2 -7.28 19.98 -12.67
CA ASN A 2 -5.82 20.07 -12.56
C ASN A 2 -5.26 19.55 -11.22
N THR A 3 -6.10 19.06 -10.31
CA THR A 3 -5.67 18.61 -8.98
C THR A 3 -5.73 17.09 -8.86
N LEU A 4 -4.67 16.50 -8.32
CA LEU A 4 -4.68 15.15 -7.75
C LEU A 4 -4.87 15.24 -6.24
N LEU A 5 -5.82 14.48 -5.71
CA LEU A 5 -5.95 14.22 -4.27
C LEU A 5 -5.35 12.85 -3.98
N LEU A 6 -4.47 12.77 -2.98
CA LEU A 6 -3.81 11.54 -2.57
C LEU A 6 -4.09 11.27 -1.08
N LEU A 7 -4.82 10.20 -0.78
CA LEU A 7 -5.03 9.76 0.60
C LEU A 7 -3.76 9.12 1.14
N CYS A 8 -3.44 9.32 2.40
CA CYS A 8 -2.23 8.77 3.00
C CYS A 8 -2.40 8.52 4.50
N ARG A 9 -1.32 8.04 5.14
CA ARG A 9 -1.24 7.99 6.59
C ARG A 9 -1.17 9.42 7.15
N THR A 10 -1.91 9.67 8.23
CA THR A 10 -1.81 10.91 9.01
C THR A 10 -0.37 11.17 9.45
N GLY A 11 0.16 12.36 9.16
CA GLY A 11 1.56 12.73 9.48
C GLY A 11 2.59 12.37 8.41
N PHE A 12 2.15 11.84 7.27
CA PHE A 12 2.96 11.52 6.09
C PHE A 12 2.61 12.38 4.87
N GLU A 13 1.85 13.46 5.07
CA GLU A 13 1.44 14.34 3.98
C GLU A 13 2.67 14.99 3.30
N GLY A 14 3.72 15.29 4.07
CA GLY A 14 4.99 15.79 3.56
C GLY A 14 5.75 14.79 2.69
N GLU A 15 5.76 13.50 3.08
CA GLU A 15 6.35 12.43 2.27
C GLU A 15 5.61 12.24 0.95
N VAL A 16 4.27 12.26 0.97
CA VAL A 16 3.48 12.22 -0.27
C VAL A 16 3.77 13.42 -1.16
N CYS A 17 3.90 14.61 -0.59
CA CYS A 17 4.24 15.82 -1.34
C CYS A 17 5.62 15.69 -2.01
N ALA A 18 6.61 15.18 -1.27
CA ALA A 18 7.95 14.98 -1.79
C ALA A 18 7.97 13.94 -2.92
N GLU A 19 7.30 12.80 -2.70
CA GLU A 19 7.19 11.72 -3.69
C GLU A 19 6.53 12.21 -4.98
N LEU A 20 5.34 12.82 -4.89
CA LEU A 20 4.63 13.28 -6.09
C LEU A 20 5.34 14.45 -6.77
N GLY A 21 6.02 15.31 -6.01
CA GLY A 21 6.86 16.37 -6.55
C GLY A 21 7.99 15.81 -7.43
N GLU A 22 8.71 14.80 -6.94
CA GLU A 22 9.78 14.15 -7.69
C GLU A 22 9.24 13.40 -8.92
N ARG A 23 8.18 12.60 -8.74
CA ARG A 23 7.56 11.83 -9.84
C ARG A 23 7.00 12.74 -10.94
N ALA A 24 6.38 13.86 -10.58
CA ALA A 24 5.90 14.84 -11.54
C ALA A 24 7.05 15.54 -12.28
N ALA A 25 8.13 15.88 -11.58
CA ALA A 25 9.31 16.49 -12.18
C ALA A 25 9.98 15.57 -13.21
N LEU A 26 10.11 14.26 -12.92
CA LEU A 26 10.62 13.27 -13.86
C LEU A 26 9.80 13.19 -15.14
N LEU A 27 8.48 13.42 -15.04
CA LEU A 27 7.58 13.46 -16.19
C LEU A 27 7.48 14.84 -16.83
N SER A 28 8.24 15.85 -16.38
CA SER A 28 8.12 17.24 -16.84
C SER A 28 6.71 17.82 -16.70
N VAL A 29 6.02 17.49 -15.60
CA VAL A 29 4.72 18.07 -15.24
C VAL A 29 4.95 19.20 -14.24
N ALA A 30 4.56 20.42 -14.61
CA ALA A 30 4.66 21.57 -13.73
C ALA A 30 3.51 21.59 -12.71
N GLY A 31 3.82 21.94 -11.47
CA GLY A 31 2.83 22.03 -10.40
C GLY A 31 3.46 22.21 -9.04
N TYR A 32 2.63 22.14 -8.01
CA TYR A 32 3.10 22.15 -6.63
C TYR A 32 2.29 21.17 -5.79
N ALA A 33 3.00 20.51 -4.86
CA ALA A 33 2.37 19.68 -3.86
C ALA A 33 2.04 20.51 -2.60
N LYS A 34 0.90 20.23 -1.97
CA LYS A 34 0.55 20.77 -0.66
C LYS A 34 -0.08 19.68 0.20
N GLY A 35 0.30 19.67 1.47
CA GLY A 35 -0.21 18.74 2.45
C GLY A 35 -0.23 19.42 3.81
N LYS A 36 -1.38 19.36 4.50
CA LYS A 36 -1.49 19.89 5.86
C LYS A 36 -1.19 18.76 6.84
N PRO A 37 -0.25 18.93 7.79
CA PRO A 37 0.02 17.92 8.80
C PRO A 37 -1.27 17.50 9.53
N GLY A 38 -1.50 16.19 9.62
CA GLY A 38 -2.66 15.64 10.31
C GLY A 38 -3.93 15.52 9.45
N ALA A 39 -3.88 15.94 8.17
CA ALA A 39 -5.03 15.87 7.28
C ALA A 39 -5.28 14.46 6.70
N ALA A 40 -4.25 13.59 6.69
CA ALA A 40 -4.27 12.26 6.06
C ALA A 40 -4.57 12.28 4.55
N TYR A 41 -4.29 13.40 3.90
CA TYR A 41 -4.24 13.52 2.45
C TYR A 41 -3.26 14.63 2.04
N ALA A 42 -2.82 14.58 0.79
CA ALA A 42 -2.10 15.65 0.12
C ALA A 42 -2.76 15.95 -1.23
N GLU A 43 -2.42 17.10 -1.79
CA GLU A 43 -2.84 17.53 -3.10
C GLU A 43 -1.61 17.80 -3.97
N PHE A 44 -1.68 17.45 -5.26
CA PHE A 44 -0.77 17.96 -6.27
C PHE A 44 -1.56 18.80 -7.26
N VAL A 45 -1.29 20.11 -7.31
CA VAL A 45 -1.97 21.05 -8.19
C VAL A 45 -1.10 21.28 -9.42
N CYS A 46 -1.54 20.76 -10.57
CA CYS A 46 -0.85 20.92 -11.84
C CYS A 46 -1.07 22.31 -12.42
N GLY A 47 -0.11 22.80 -13.19
CA GLY A 47 -0.23 24.05 -13.94
C GLY A 47 -1.35 23.98 -14.99
N ASP A 48 -1.39 22.88 -15.74
CA ASP A 48 -2.37 22.68 -16.82
C ASP A 48 -3.48 21.69 -16.44
N ALA A 49 -4.67 21.91 -17.01
CA ALA A 49 -5.86 21.08 -16.73
C ALA A 49 -5.75 19.64 -17.22
N ALA A 50 -4.85 19.35 -18.16
CA ALA A 50 -4.61 18.01 -18.70
C ALA A 50 -3.57 17.22 -17.89
N ASP A 51 -2.73 17.90 -17.11
CA ASP A 51 -1.55 17.28 -16.51
C ASP A 51 -1.88 16.31 -15.38
N ALA A 52 -2.96 16.54 -14.62
CA ALA A 52 -3.41 15.57 -13.61
C ALA A 52 -3.80 14.23 -14.26
N ALA A 53 -4.45 14.26 -15.44
CA ALA A 53 -4.75 13.06 -16.19
C ALA A 53 -3.47 12.41 -16.75
N ARG A 54 -2.54 13.21 -17.27
CA ARG A 54 -1.23 12.74 -17.75
C ARG A 54 -0.44 12.02 -16.65
N LEU A 55 -0.40 12.58 -15.44
CA LEU A 55 0.23 11.94 -14.29
C LEU A 55 -0.40 10.57 -13.98
N MET A 56 -1.73 10.48 -13.93
CA MET A 56 -2.42 9.21 -13.69
C MET A 56 -2.30 8.20 -14.84
N GLN A 57 -1.96 8.64 -16.05
CA GLN A 57 -1.73 7.76 -17.21
C GLN A 57 -0.29 7.25 -17.28
N GLN A 58 0.68 8.07 -16.87
CA GLN A 58 2.11 7.77 -17.00
C GLN A 58 2.74 7.20 -15.73
N LEU A 59 2.20 7.50 -14.55
CA LEU A 59 2.65 6.92 -13.30
C LEU A 59 1.85 5.65 -12.99
N SER A 60 2.55 4.60 -12.55
CA SER A 60 1.92 3.43 -11.96
C SER A 60 1.60 3.71 -10.49
N PHE A 61 0.33 3.60 -10.10
CA PHE A 61 -0.10 3.75 -8.70
C PHE A 61 0.60 2.73 -7.78
N ALA A 62 0.88 1.53 -8.31
CA ALA A 62 1.55 0.46 -7.57
C ALA A 62 3.01 0.80 -7.22
N GLU A 63 3.63 1.77 -7.90
CA GLU A 63 5.00 2.24 -7.62
C GLU A 63 5.06 3.40 -6.62
N LEU A 64 3.91 3.96 -6.24
CA LEU A 64 3.83 5.02 -5.24
C LEU A 64 3.88 4.42 -3.83
N ILE A 65 4.81 4.88 -3.00
CA ILE A 65 5.12 4.33 -1.69
C ILE A 65 4.12 4.83 -0.65
N PHE A 66 3.93 6.14 -0.53
CA PHE A 66 3.19 6.77 0.57
C PHE A 66 1.69 7.00 0.32
N PRO A 67 1.22 7.26 -0.93
CA PRO A 67 -0.20 7.34 -1.23
C PRO A 67 -0.92 6.01 -1.06
N ARG A 68 -2.02 5.99 -0.30
CA ARG A 68 -2.92 4.83 -0.17
C ARG A 68 -3.98 4.78 -1.26
N GLN A 69 -4.38 5.93 -1.79
CA GLN A 69 -5.30 6.06 -2.92
C GLN A 69 -5.05 7.40 -3.60
N TRP A 70 -5.41 7.54 -4.87
CA TRP A 70 -5.39 8.83 -5.56
C TRP A 70 -6.64 9.05 -6.42
N SER A 71 -6.93 10.30 -6.77
CA SER A 71 -7.98 10.67 -7.73
C SER A 71 -7.70 12.04 -8.34
N ARG A 72 -8.10 12.27 -9.59
CA ARG A 72 -8.04 13.60 -10.23
C ARG A 72 -9.38 14.29 -10.20
N GLY A 73 -9.42 15.57 -9.84
CA GLY A 73 -10.70 16.24 -9.64
C GLY A 73 -10.59 17.67 -9.15
N ALA A 74 -11.62 18.09 -8.41
CA ALA A 74 -11.71 19.41 -7.80
C ALA A 74 -12.50 19.34 -6.48
N PHE A 75 -12.28 20.32 -5.60
CA PHE A 75 -13.10 20.52 -4.42
C PHE A 75 -14.42 21.19 -4.78
N LEU A 76 -15.48 20.77 -4.11
CA LEU A 76 -16.82 21.33 -4.21
C LEU A 76 -17.38 21.59 -2.82
N SER A 77 -17.90 22.81 -2.63
CA SER A 77 -18.66 23.19 -1.45
C SER A 77 -20.11 22.76 -1.62
N LEU A 78 -20.64 21.98 -0.68
CA LEU A 78 -22.01 21.49 -0.68
C LEU A 78 -22.90 22.30 0.27
N PRO A 79 -24.06 22.80 -0.21
CA PRO A 79 -25.04 23.40 0.67
C PRO A 79 -25.74 22.33 1.52
N GLU A 80 -26.21 22.74 2.69
CA GLU A 80 -26.75 21.81 3.68
C GLU A 80 -28.08 21.18 3.26
N GLN A 81 -28.87 21.93 2.49
CA GLN A 81 -30.24 21.59 2.09
C GLN A 81 -30.31 20.76 0.81
N ASP A 82 -29.37 20.97 -0.14
CA ASP A 82 -29.27 20.19 -1.38
C ASP A 82 -27.81 19.86 -1.71
N ARG A 83 -27.40 18.63 -1.41
CA ARG A 83 -26.06 18.13 -1.73
C ARG A 83 -25.96 17.52 -3.13
N ILE A 84 -27.08 17.14 -3.74
CA ILE A 84 -27.08 16.35 -4.99
C ILE A 84 -27.06 17.28 -6.20
N GLY A 85 -27.84 18.36 -6.19
CA GLY A 85 -27.89 19.32 -7.29
C GLY A 85 -26.51 19.81 -7.73
N PRO A 86 -25.70 20.39 -6.82
CA PRO A 86 -24.35 20.87 -7.14
C PRO A 86 -23.39 19.78 -7.63
N LEU A 87 -23.54 18.54 -7.13
CA LEU A 87 -22.77 17.40 -7.62
C LEU A 87 -23.14 17.09 -9.09
N LEU A 88 -24.43 17.04 -9.41
CA LEU A 88 -24.88 16.76 -10.78
C LEU A 88 -24.47 17.85 -11.76
N GLU A 89 -24.50 19.12 -11.32
CA GLU A 89 -24.05 20.26 -12.12
C GLU A 89 -22.56 20.15 -12.45
N LEU A 90 -21.70 19.93 -11.45
CA LEU A 90 -20.26 19.73 -11.69
C LEU A 90 -19.98 18.49 -12.55
N LEU A 91 -20.72 17.41 -12.33
CA LEU A 91 -20.52 16.15 -13.04
C LEU A 91 -20.99 16.21 -14.50
N ALA A 92 -21.72 17.24 -14.94
CA ALA A 92 -22.10 17.39 -16.34
C ALA A 92 -20.88 17.35 -17.28
N ASP A 93 -19.77 17.98 -16.85
CA ASP A 93 -18.51 18.08 -17.60
C ASP A 93 -17.54 16.90 -17.35
N TYR A 94 -17.91 15.94 -16.49
CA TYR A 94 -17.10 14.75 -16.24
C TYR A 94 -17.35 13.68 -17.32
N PRO A 95 -16.58 12.59 -17.39
CA PRO A 95 -16.98 11.38 -18.08
C PRO A 95 -18.08 10.63 -17.31
N VAL A 96 -18.86 9.81 -18.02
CA VAL A 96 -19.78 8.86 -17.39
C VAL A 96 -18.96 7.84 -16.57
N CYS A 97 -19.37 7.58 -15.34
CA CYS A 97 -18.63 6.73 -14.41
C CYS A 97 -19.23 5.33 -14.33
N GLY A 98 -18.38 4.33 -14.07
CA GLY A 98 -18.77 2.91 -13.96
C GLY A 98 -19.10 2.45 -12.54
N SER A 99 -18.61 3.20 -11.55
CA SER A 99 -18.84 2.91 -10.14
C SER A 99 -18.73 4.18 -9.30
N LEU A 100 -19.23 4.12 -8.07
CA LEU A 100 -19.21 5.21 -7.09
C LEU A 100 -18.53 4.71 -5.82
N ALA A 101 -17.62 5.52 -5.27
CA ALA A 101 -17.05 5.33 -3.94
C ALA A 101 -17.17 6.61 -3.13
N LEU A 102 -17.65 6.50 -1.90
CA LEU A 102 -17.65 7.59 -0.92
C LEU A 102 -16.59 7.28 0.12
N GLU A 103 -15.61 8.17 0.22
CA GLU A 103 -14.42 8.00 1.03
C GLU A 103 -14.20 9.19 1.96
N MET A 104 -13.26 9.03 2.89
CA MET A 104 -12.81 10.07 3.81
C MET A 104 -11.32 9.88 4.11
N PRO A 105 -10.62 10.92 4.57
CA PRO A 105 -9.30 10.75 5.16
C PRO A 105 -9.36 9.84 6.41
N ASP A 106 -8.30 9.06 6.66
CA ASP A 106 -8.20 8.16 7.82
C ASP A 106 -7.83 8.92 9.11
N THR A 107 -8.70 9.87 9.48
CA THR A 107 -8.61 10.66 10.72
C THR A 107 -9.81 10.36 11.62
N ASN A 108 -9.79 10.84 12.87
CA ASN A 108 -10.95 10.74 13.75
C ASN A 108 -12.16 11.51 13.17
N ASP A 109 -11.93 12.71 12.63
CA ASP A 109 -12.97 13.53 12.00
C ASP A 109 -13.50 12.86 10.73
N GLY A 110 -12.62 12.30 9.90
CA GLY A 110 -13.03 11.51 8.73
C GLY A 110 -13.89 10.31 9.11
N LYS A 111 -13.51 9.56 10.16
CA LYS A 111 -14.29 8.43 10.67
C LYS A 111 -15.69 8.83 11.13
N ALA A 112 -15.85 10.04 11.70
CA ALA A 112 -17.16 10.56 12.07
C ALA A 112 -18.10 10.74 10.86
N LEU A 113 -17.55 10.90 9.64
CA LEU A 113 -18.31 11.00 8.39
C LEU A 113 -18.80 9.65 7.85
N SER A 114 -18.37 8.51 8.41
CA SER A 114 -18.71 7.17 7.88
C SER A 114 -20.22 6.93 7.83
N THR A 115 -20.94 7.31 8.90
CA THR A 115 -22.41 7.16 8.94
C THR A 115 -23.10 8.04 7.91
N PHE A 116 -22.60 9.26 7.70
CA PHE A 116 -23.11 10.16 6.67
C PHE A 116 -22.90 9.55 5.27
N CYS A 117 -21.69 9.11 4.94
CA CYS A 117 -21.38 8.54 3.64
C CYS A 117 -22.25 7.31 3.33
N LYS A 118 -22.40 6.38 4.28
CA LYS A 118 -23.27 5.20 4.13
C LYS A 118 -24.74 5.55 3.86
N LYS A 119 -25.26 6.60 4.52
CA LYS A 119 -26.65 7.05 4.30
C LYS A 119 -26.81 7.83 2.99
N PHE A 120 -25.76 8.53 2.56
CA PHE A 120 -25.78 9.38 1.37
C PHE A 120 -25.57 8.60 0.06
N GLU A 121 -24.87 7.46 0.11
CA GLU A 121 -24.51 6.66 -1.07
C GLU A 121 -25.71 6.21 -1.90
N ARG A 122 -26.77 5.69 -1.26
CA ARG A 122 -27.98 5.21 -1.96
C ARG A 122 -28.73 6.33 -2.70
N PRO A 123 -29.14 7.44 -2.05
CA PRO A 123 -29.84 8.52 -2.77
C PRO A 123 -28.98 9.14 -3.87
N LEU A 124 -27.66 9.30 -3.65
CA LEU A 124 -26.75 9.79 -4.68
C LEU A 124 -26.65 8.84 -5.88
N THR A 125 -26.49 7.54 -5.65
CA THR A 125 -26.46 6.51 -6.71
C THR A 125 -27.70 6.58 -7.60
N LEU A 126 -28.89 6.71 -6.99
CA LEU A 126 -30.15 6.82 -7.74
C LEU A 126 -30.21 8.10 -8.59
N ALA A 127 -29.77 9.23 -8.04
CA ALA A 127 -29.73 10.49 -8.76
C ALA A 127 -28.74 10.46 -9.93
N LEU A 128 -27.54 9.92 -9.72
CA LEU A 128 -26.51 9.77 -10.76
C LEU A 128 -26.98 8.85 -11.90
N ARG A 129 -27.61 7.72 -11.58
CA ARG A 129 -28.18 6.82 -12.60
C ARG A 129 -29.31 7.48 -13.39
N LYS A 130 -30.21 8.20 -12.70
CA LYS A 130 -31.29 8.95 -13.36
C LYS A 130 -30.75 10.03 -14.31
N ALA A 131 -29.64 10.67 -13.95
CA ALA A 131 -28.96 11.66 -14.77
C ALA A 131 -28.03 11.05 -15.85
N GLY A 132 -27.96 9.73 -15.98
CA GLY A 132 -27.07 9.05 -16.94
C GLY A 132 -25.58 9.21 -16.63
N ARG A 133 -25.22 9.59 -15.40
CA ARG A 133 -23.84 9.86 -14.96
C ARG A 133 -23.13 8.66 -14.34
N LEU A 134 -23.89 7.61 -14.00
CA LEU A 134 -23.39 6.37 -13.44
C LEU A 134 -24.04 5.19 -14.19
N VAL A 135 -23.22 4.28 -14.71
CA VAL A 135 -23.62 3.10 -15.47
C VAL A 135 -22.90 1.85 -14.93
N ASP A 136 -23.36 0.66 -15.30
CA ASP A 136 -22.72 -0.60 -14.95
C ASP A 136 -21.67 -0.97 -16.02
N ASP A 137 -20.50 -0.32 -15.99
CA ASP A 137 -19.35 -0.63 -16.87
C ASP A 137 -18.05 -0.62 -16.07
N ALA A 138 -17.41 -1.79 -15.91
CA ALA A 138 -16.17 -1.93 -15.16
C ALA A 138 -14.97 -1.22 -15.80
N ARG A 139 -15.05 -0.88 -17.10
CA ARG A 139 -13.98 -0.17 -17.82
C ARG A 139 -14.10 1.35 -17.70
N ALA A 140 -15.25 1.85 -17.27
CA ALA A 140 -15.45 3.28 -17.05
C ALA A 140 -14.79 3.71 -15.73
N PRO A 141 -14.32 4.97 -15.63
CA PRO A 141 -13.67 5.46 -14.42
C PRO A 141 -14.62 5.40 -13.22
N ARG A 142 -14.05 5.24 -12.03
CA ARG A 142 -14.79 5.31 -10.77
C ARG A 142 -14.92 6.77 -10.35
N LEU A 143 -16.14 7.18 -10.01
CA LEU A 143 -16.39 8.43 -9.30
C LEU A 143 -16.03 8.24 -7.83
N GLN A 144 -15.01 8.95 -7.36
CA GLN A 144 -14.59 8.95 -5.96
C GLN A 144 -14.95 10.29 -5.32
N LEU A 145 -15.85 10.25 -4.34
CA LEU A 145 -16.21 11.41 -3.53
C LEU A 145 -15.51 11.32 -2.18
N THR A 146 -14.46 12.10 -1.98
CA THR A 146 -13.74 12.14 -0.70
C THR A 146 -14.27 13.30 0.14
N PHE A 147 -15.04 13.01 1.18
CA PHE A 147 -15.62 14.02 2.07
C PHE A 147 -14.62 14.45 3.13
N LEU A 148 -14.37 15.77 3.21
CA LEU A 148 -13.63 16.39 4.31
C LEU A 148 -14.57 16.86 5.42
N SER A 149 -15.81 17.19 5.05
CA SER A 149 -16.90 17.49 5.97
C SER A 149 -18.26 17.21 5.31
N GLY A 150 -19.36 17.43 6.02
CA GLY A 150 -20.70 17.39 5.41
C GLY A 150 -20.98 18.52 4.41
N ARG A 151 -20.03 19.43 4.17
CA ARG A 151 -20.13 20.60 3.29
C ARG A 151 -18.95 20.75 2.32
N GLU A 152 -17.95 19.90 2.40
CA GLU A 152 -16.76 19.98 1.54
C GLU A 152 -16.39 18.57 1.07
N VAL A 153 -16.32 18.40 -0.24
CA VAL A 153 -16.03 17.12 -0.90
C VAL A 153 -15.05 17.34 -2.04
N PHE A 154 -14.10 16.42 -2.20
CA PHE A 154 -13.34 16.32 -3.42
C PHE A 154 -14.06 15.38 -4.40
N VAL A 155 -14.39 15.89 -5.58
CA VAL A 155 -15.09 15.14 -6.64
C VAL A 155 -14.05 14.63 -7.63
N GLY A 156 -13.58 13.42 -7.40
CA GLY A 156 -12.46 12.80 -8.09
C GLY A 156 -12.88 11.70 -9.08
N LEU A 157 -12.04 11.50 -10.08
CA LEU A 157 -12.06 10.36 -10.99
C LEU A 157 -10.87 9.47 -10.70
N VAL A 158 -11.12 8.17 -10.74
CA VAL A 158 -10.11 7.13 -10.55
C VAL A 158 -10.15 6.18 -11.73
N GLU A 159 -8.99 5.96 -12.34
CA GLU A 159 -8.86 5.02 -13.45
C GLU A 159 -9.01 3.57 -12.91
N PRO A 160 -9.78 2.70 -13.59
CA PRO A 160 -10.18 1.39 -13.04
C PRO A 160 -8.99 0.48 -12.75
N ASP A 161 -7.95 0.53 -13.60
CA ASP A 161 -6.80 -0.38 -13.55
C ASP A 161 -5.53 0.27 -12.95
N ASN A 162 -5.62 1.50 -12.46
CA ASN A 162 -4.47 2.24 -11.92
C ASN A 162 -4.84 2.94 -10.60
N ALA A 163 -5.18 2.14 -9.59
CA ALA A 163 -5.70 2.64 -8.32
C ALA A 163 -5.52 1.62 -7.19
N ALA A 164 -5.88 2.03 -5.97
CA ALA A 164 -5.91 1.11 -4.85
C ALA A 164 -7.02 0.06 -4.98
N LEU A 165 -6.72 -1.17 -4.57
CA LEU A 165 -7.64 -2.31 -4.60
C LEU A 165 -8.83 -2.13 -3.67
N TRP A 166 -8.62 -1.53 -2.49
CA TRP A 166 -9.67 -1.32 -1.49
C TRP A 166 -10.10 0.14 -1.43
N PRO A 167 -11.35 0.41 -0.98
CA PRO A 167 -11.76 1.75 -0.59
C PRO A 167 -10.76 2.38 0.38
N MET A 168 -10.45 3.66 0.17
CA MET A 168 -9.44 4.43 0.90
C MET A 168 -8.01 3.84 0.84
N GLY A 169 -7.79 2.79 0.05
CA GLY A 169 -6.57 1.99 0.08
C GLY A 169 -6.36 1.19 1.36
N ILE A 170 -7.43 0.82 2.08
CA ILE A 170 -7.33 0.15 3.37
C ILE A 170 -8.04 -1.21 3.34
N PRO A 171 -7.30 -2.33 3.48
CA PRO A 171 -7.92 -3.64 3.55
C PRO A 171 -8.66 -3.85 4.87
N ARG A 172 -9.78 -4.56 4.83
CA ARG A 172 -10.55 -4.94 6.02
C ARG A 172 -10.06 -6.28 6.56
N LEU A 173 -8.88 -6.26 7.17
CA LEU A 173 -8.30 -7.46 7.80
C LEU A 173 -8.76 -7.57 9.25
N ARG A 174 -9.01 -8.80 9.71
CA ARG A 174 -9.44 -9.08 11.08
C ARG A 174 -8.29 -9.72 11.83
N PHE A 175 -7.88 -9.12 12.95
CA PHE A 175 -6.89 -9.71 13.83
C PHE A 175 -7.34 -11.11 14.32
N PRO A 176 -6.61 -12.19 13.99
CA PRO A 176 -6.88 -13.52 14.51
C PRO A 176 -6.62 -13.55 16.01
N ARG A 177 -7.49 -14.20 16.80
CA ARG A 177 -7.36 -14.23 18.27
C ARG A 177 -6.18 -15.08 18.72
N GLU A 178 -5.85 -16.07 17.91
CA GLU A 178 -4.81 -17.06 18.10
C GLU A 178 -3.42 -16.53 17.69
N ALA A 179 -3.36 -15.42 16.97
CA ALA A 179 -2.10 -14.83 16.54
C ALA A 179 -1.35 -14.21 17.73
N PRO A 180 -0.04 -14.51 17.92
CA PRO A 180 0.72 -14.00 19.07
C PRO A 180 0.93 -12.49 19.09
N SER A 181 0.80 -11.83 17.94
CA SER A 181 1.05 -10.40 17.79
C SER A 181 0.22 -9.78 16.67
N ARG A 182 -0.19 -8.52 16.85
CA ARG A 182 -0.88 -7.73 15.82
C ARG A 182 -0.02 -7.44 14.59
N SER A 183 1.31 -7.58 14.67
CA SER A 183 2.21 -7.44 13.52
C SER A 183 1.89 -8.44 12.40
N THR A 184 1.19 -9.53 12.73
CA THR A 184 0.65 -10.51 11.76
C THR A 184 -0.10 -9.85 10.60
N LEU A 185 -0.84 -8.77 10.87
CA LEU A 185 -1.65 -8.08 9.85
C LEU A 185 -0.81 -7.34 8.82
N LYS A 186 0.45 -7.00 9.13
CA LYS A 186 1.37 -6.40 8.15
C LYS A 186 1.70 -7.38 7.03
N LEU A 187 2.05 -8.61 7.38
CA LEU A 187 2.42 -9.63 6.40
C LEU A 187 1.19 -10.07 5.57
N GLU A 188 0.03 -10.23 6.22
CA GLU A 188 -1.24 -10.50 5.52
C GLU A 188 -1.58 -9.39 4.52
N GLU A 189 -1.48 -8.12 4.95
CA GLU A 189 -1.68 -6.98 4.07
C GLU A 189 -0.66 -6.93 2.93
N ALA A 190 0.61 -7.22 3.21
CA ALA A 190 1.66 -7.25 2.21
C ALA A 190 1.35 -8.26 1.10
N TRP A 191 0.92 -9.48 1.44
CA TRP A 191 0.51 -10.46 0.43
C TRP A 191 -0.69 -10.00 -0.38
N HIS A 192 -1.69 -9.42 0.28
CA HIS A 192 -2.85 -8.84 -0.41
C HIS A 192 -2.47 -7.70 -1.36
N HIS A 193 -1.46 -6.92 -1.04
CA HIS A 193 -1.01 -5.79 -1.84
C HIS A 193 -0.08 -6.20 -2.99
N PHE A 194 0.90 -7.05 -2.73
CA PHE A 194 1.99 -7.37 -3.68
C PHE A 194 1.78 -8.66 -4.48
N ILE A 195 0.87 -9.53 -4.06
CA ILE A 195 0.63 -10.83 -4.73
C ILE A 195 -0.77 -10.85 -5.30
N PRO A 196 -0.92 -10.88 -6.64
CA PRO A 196 -2.22 -11.05 -7.29
C PRO A 196 -2.94 -12.27 -6.72
N ARG A 197 -4.24 -12.12 -6.40
CA ARG A 197 -5.00 -13.19 -5.72
C ARG A 197 -4.97 -14.52 -6.47
N ALA A 198 -4.94 -14.48 -7.80
CA ALA A 198 -4.85 -15.66 -8.66
C ALA A 198 -3.56 -16.46 -8.45
N ASP A 199 -2.48 -15.83 -7.97
CA ASP A 199 -1.19 -16.49 -7.80
C ASP A 199 -1.01 -17.11 -6.40
N TRP A 200 -1.93 -16.87 -5.45
CA TRP A 200 -1.73 -17.26 -4.04
C TRP A 200 -1.53 -18.77 -3.85
N GLU A 201 -2.24 -19.60 -4.61
CA GLU A 201 -2.09 -21.06 -4.52
C GLU A 201 -0.70 -21.53 -4.95
N THR A 202 -0.02 -20.77 -5.82
CA THR A 202 1.31 -21.12 -6.34
C THR A 202 2.44 -20.40 -5.62
N ARG A 203 2.21 -19.17 -5.13
CA ARG A 203 3.22 -18.32 -4.51
C ARG A 203 3.19 -18.34 -2.98
N LEU A 204 2.14 -18.90 -2.39
CA LEU A 204 1.96 -19.06 -0.94
C LEU A 204 1.45 -20.48 -0.64
N SER A 205 2.04 -21.51 -1.25
CA SER A 205 1.60 -22.91 -1.10
C SER A 205 2.11 -23.55 0.20
N SER A 206 1.45 -24.64 0.61
CA SER A 206 1.84 -25.44 1.79
C SER A 206 3.14 -26.24 1.58
N GLU A 207 3.56 -26.43 0.32
CA GLU A 207 4.83 -27.10 -0.01
C GLU A 207 6.06 -26.21 0.24
N MET A 208 5.84 -24.92 0.56
CA MET A 208 6.92 -23.95 0.69
C MET A 208 7.62 -24.00 2.05
N ARG A 209 8.89 -23.60 2.00
CA ARG A 209 9.73 -23.37 3.17
C ARG A 209 9.94 -21.88 3.36
N ALA A 210 9.83 -21.42 4.60
CA ALA A 210 9.99 -20.03 4.95
C ALA A 210 11.02 -19.84 6.08
N VAL A 211 11.68 -18.69 6.08
CA VAL A 211 12.48 -18.22 7.21
C VAL A 211 11.85 -16.91 7.71
N ASP A 212 11.61 -16.83 9.01
CA ASP A 212 11.20 -15.59 9.70
C ASP A 212 12.37 -15.06 10.53
N LEU A 213 12.92 -13.92 10.14
CA LEU A 213 14.05 -13.28 10.81
C LEU A 213 13.53 -12.24 11.81
N GLY A 214 13.91 -12.38 13.09
CA GLY A 214 13.31 -11.60 14.17
C GLY A 214 11.92 -12.09 14.51
N ALA A 215 11.75 -13.41 14.53
CA ALA A 215 10.44 -14.05 14.54
C ALA A 215 9.65 -13.82 15.84
N ALA A 216 10.30 -13.63 16.98
CA ALA A 216 9.62 -13.64 18.27
C ALA A 216 8.64 -12.46 18.43
N PRO A 217 7.43 -12.66 18.97
CA PRO A 217 6.86 -13.91 19.50
C PRO A 217 6.12 -14.77 18.45
N GLY A 218 6.18 -14.42 17.17
CA GLY A 218 5.66 -15.21 16.06
C GLY A 218 4.52 -14.58 15.26
N GLY A 219 4.42 -13.24 15.21
CA GLY A 219 3.35 -12.58 14.46
C GLY A 219 3.36 -12.91 12.96
N TRP A 220 4.54 -12.86 12.33
CA TRP A 220 4.73 -13.17 10.91
C TRP A 220 4.80 -14.68 10.68
N THR A 221 5.51 -15.40 11.55
CA THR A 221 5.48 -16.88 11.62
C THR A 221 4.05 -17.42 11.61
N TRP A 222 3.11 -16.81 12.33
CA TRP A 222 1.71 -17.23 12.33
C TRP A 222 1.06 -17.22 10.95
N GLN A 223 1.33 -16.20 10.12
CA GLN A 223 0.77 -16.13 8.76
C GLN A 223 1.37 -17.24 7.87
N LEU A 224 2.67 -17.51 8.02
CA LEU A 224 3.35 -18.57 7.28
C LEU A 224 2.80 -19.96 7.67
N VAL A 225 2.63 -20.21 8.98
CA VAL A 225 2.02 -21.42 9.51
C VAL A 225 0.56 -21.56 9.09
N ALA A 226 -0.21 -20.47 9.03
CA ALA A 226 -1.58 -20.47 8.53
C ALA A 226 -1.69 -20.81 7.03
N ARG A 227 -0.57 -20.73 6.28
CA ARG A 227 -0.41 -21.26 4.91
C ARG A 227 0.19 -22.66 4.87
N GLU A 228 0.32 -23.32 6.02
CA GLU A 228 0.90 -24.66 6.22
C GLU A 228 2.36 -24.77 5.77
N MET A 229 3.10 -23.66 5.71
CA MET A 229 4.52 -23.67 5.37
C MET A 229 5.37 -24.24 6.51
N LEU A 230 6.49 -24.87 6.16
CA LEU A 230 7.54 -25.20 7.13
C LEU A 230 8.38 -23.95 7.41
N VAL A 231 8.42 -23.51 8.67
CA VAL A 231 9.03 -22.23 9.07
C VAL A 231 10.25 -22.46 9.95
N THR A 232 11.39 -21.90 9.55
CA THR A 232 12.52 -21.68 10.46
C THR A 232 12.39 -20.29 11.07
N ALA A 233 11.97 -20.22 12.33
CA ALA A 233 11.85 -19.00 13.10
C ALA A 233 13.19 -18.67 13.77
N VAL A 234 13.77 -17.51 13.45
CA VAL A 234 15.10 -17.10 13.92
C VAL A 234 14.96 -15.91 14.86
N ASP A 235 15.15 -16.14 16.15
CA ASP A 235 15.16 -15.11 17.18
C ASP A 235 15.77 -15.65 18.48
N ASN A 236 16.45 -14.80 19.26
CA ASN A 236 16.87 -15.18 20.61
C ASN A 236 15.68 -15.24 21.60
N GLY A 237 14.64 -14.45 21.34
CA GLY A 237 13.41 -14.42 22.12
C GLY A 237 12.57 -15.69 21.95
N PRO A 238 11.69 -15.99 22.92
CA PRO A 238 10.85 -17.17 22.87
C PRO A 238 9.73 -17.03 21.83
N MET A 239 9.47 -18.10 21.09
CA MET A 239 8.29 -18.24 20.25
C MET A 239 7.06 -18.59 21.08
N ASN A 240 5.87 -18.22 20.57
CA ASN A 240 4.61 -18.64 21.19
C ASN A 240 4.46 -20.18 21.16
N GLU A 241 4.06 -20.77 22.29
CA GLU A 241 3.94 -22.23 22.46
C GLU A 241 2.99 -22.86 21.44
N ALA A 242 1.83 -22.25 21.16
CA ALA A 242 0.87 -22.80 20.20
C ALA A 242 1.42 -22.84 18.76
N LEU A 243 2.36 -21.95 18.40
CA LEU A 243 3.07 -22.05 17.12
C LEU A 243 4.06 -23.21 17.11
N MET A 244 4.76 -23.45 18.22
CA MET A 244 5.68 -24.58 18.34
C MET A 244 4.92 -25.92 18.31
N ASP A 245 3.78 -25.99 19.00
CA ASP A 245 2.90 -27.17 19.07
C ASP A 245 2.28 -27.55 17.72
N SER A 246 2.30 -26.65 16.73
CA SER A 246 1.86 -26.95 15.37
C SER A 246 2.73 -28.01 14.68
N GLY A 247 3.98 -28.19 15.11
CA GLY A 247 4.97 -29.03 14.45
C GLY A 247 5.53 -28.47 13.13
N LEU A 248 5.11 -27.26 12.72
CA LEU A 248 5.55 -26.60 11.49
C LEU A 248 6.70 -25.60 11.72
N VAL A 249 7.09 -25.36 12.98
CA VAL A 249 8.08 -24.34 13.35
C VAL A 249 9.33 -24.97 13.97
N GLU A 250 10.48 -24.70 13.35
CA GLU A 250 11.80 -24.89 13.96
C GLU A 250 12.29 -23.55 14.50
N HIS A 251 12.54 -23.45 15.81
CA HIS A 251 13.04 -22.22 16.44
C HIS A 251 14.57 -22.27 16.62
N LEU A 252 15.27 -21.28 16.08
CA LEU A 252 16.72 -21.12 16.20
C LEU A 252 17.07 -19.84 16.97
N GLN A 253 17.78 -20.01 18.09
CA GLN A 253 18.25 -18.91 18.94
C GLN A 253 19.58 -18.33 18.44
N VAL A 254 19.51 -17.59 17.34
CA VAL A 254 20.65 -16.91 16.73
C VAL A 254 20.26 -15.51 16.23
N ASP A 255 21.25 -14.66 15.92
CA ASP A 255 21.01 -13.35 15.31
C ASP A 255 20.51 -13.52 13.86
N GLY A 256 19.32 -12.98 13.55
CA GLY A 256 18.73 -13.01 12.22
C GLY A 256 19.59 -12.36 11.14
N TYR A 257 20.43 -11.37 11.47
CA TYR A 257 21.37 -10.78 10.51
C TYR A 257 22.60 -11.66 10.24
N ALA A 258 22.95 -12.54 11.17
CA ALA A 258 24.05 -13.50 10.99
C ALA A 258 23.58 -14.83 10.39
N PHE A 259 22.29 -15.14 10.48
CA PHE A 259 21.73 -16.39 9.98
C PHE A 259 21.82 -16.50 8.44
N VAL A 260 22.19 -17.70 8.00
CA VAL A 260 22.22 -18.12 6.60
C VAL A 260 21.61 -19.52 6.52
N PRO A 261 20.59 -19.76 5.67
CA PRO A 261 19.97 -21.07 5.58
C PRO A 261 20.90 -22.05 4.85
N LYS A 262 20.89 -23.32 5.28
CA LYS A 262 21.71 -24.38 4.65
C LYS A 262 21.30 -24.68 3.20
N HIS A 263 20.02 -24.51 2.90
CA HIS A 263 19.45 -24.66 1.57
C HIS A 263 18.59 -23.43 1.25
N PRO A 264 18.50 -23.01 -0.02
CA PRO A 264 17.56 -21.98 -0.41
C PRO A 264 16.12 -22.31 0.04
N VAL A 265 15.40 -21.28 0.45
CA VAL A 265 13.99 -21.35 0.84
C VAL A 265 13.12 -20.58 -0.15
N ASP A 266 11.80 -20.75 -0.10
CA ASP A 266 10.87 -20.03 -0.95
C ASP A 266 10.70 -18.60 -0.44
N TRP A 267 10.49 -18.46 0.87
CA TRP A 267 10.20 -17.20 1.52
C TRP A 267 11.23 -16.83 2.59
N MET A 268 11.62 -15.56 2.60
CA MET A 268 12.22 -14.93 3.78
C MET A 268 11.35 -13.74 4.19
N VAL A 269 11.01 -13.65 5.47
CA VAL A 269 10.30 -12.50 6.02
C VAL A 269 11.10 -11.89 7.17
N CYS A 270 11.10 -10.55 7.29
CA CYS A 270 11.86 -9.84 8.32
C CYS A 270 11.15 -8.54 8.78
N ASP A 271 10.78 -8.47 10.06
CA ASP A 271 10.24 -7.25 10.73
C ASP A 271 11.18 -6.77 11.87
N ILE A 272 12.49 -7.02 11.75
CA ILE A 272 13.45 -6.59 12.77
C ILE A 272 13.51 -5.05 12.83
N VAL A 273 13.45 -4.49 14.03
CA VAL A 273 13.65 -3.05 14.26
C VAL A 273 15.14 -2.72 14.20
N GLU A 274 15.58 -2.23 13.05
CA GLU A 274 16.97 -1.88 12.78
C GLU A 274 17.06 -0.77 11.72
N LYS A 275 18.24 -0.16 11.58
CA LYS A 275 18.54 0.82 10.55
C LYS A 275 18.21 0.27 9.16
N PRO A 276 17.51 1.03 8.31
CA PRO A 276 17.03 0.54 7.02
C PRO A 276 18.18 0.15 6.09
N ALA A 277 19.35 0.79 6.18
CA ALA A 277 20.55 0.41 5.43
C ALA A 277 21.08 -1.00 5.79
N ARG A 278 20.93 -1.45 7.04
CA ARG A 278 21.35 -2.81 7.44
C ARG A 278 20.36 -3.85 6.90
N THR A 279 19.06 -3.53 6.91
CA THR A 279 18.04 -4.34 6.24
C THR A 279 18.25 -4.39 4.72
N ALA A 280 18.65 -3.29 4.08
CA ALA A 280 18.99 -3.27 2.66
C ALA A 280 20.13 -4.25 2.33
N ALA A 281 21.21 -4.25 3.12
CA ALA A 281 22.30 -5.21 2.95
C ALA A 281 21.86 -6.67 3.19
N LEU A 282 20.91 -6.89 4.11
CA LEU A 282 20.29 -8.21 4.31
C LEU A 282 19.53 -8.66 3.05
N ILE A 283 18.74 -7.77 2.44
CA ILE A 283 18.00 -8.03 1.20
C ILE A 283 18.97 -8.38 0.05
N GLU A 284 20.02 -7.57 -0.14
CA GLU A 284 21.07 -7.79 -1.13
C GLU A 284 21.66 -9.21 -0.99
N ARG A 285 22.01 -9.61 0.23
CA ARG A 285 22.51 -10.96 0.51
C ARG A 285 21.48 -12.03 0.20
N TRP A 286 20.28 -11.93 0.78
CA TRP A 286 19.28 -13.01 0.71
C TRP A 286 18.75 -13.25 -0.70
N ILE A 287 18.41 -12.19 -1.43
CA ILE A 287 17.92 -12.29 -2.80
C ILE A 287 19.10 -12.50 -3.77
N GLY A 288 20.18 -11.74 -3.59
CA GLY A 288 21.31 -11.69 -4.51
C GLY A 288 22.20 -12.94 -4.47
N GLU A 289 22.31 -13.61 -3.32
CA GLU A 289 22.99 -14.91 -3.20
C GLU A 289 22.02 -16.08 -3.38
N GLY A 290 20.72 -15.82 -3.49
CA GLY A 290 19.71 -16.84 -3.73
C GLY A 290 19.44 -17.71 -2.50
N HIS A 291 19.46 -17.13 -1.31
CA HIS A 291 18.98 -17.78 -0.09
C HIS A 291 17.47 -17.88 -0.04
N CYS A 292 16.74 -16.95 -0.65
CA CYS A 292 15.30 -17.07 -0.86
C CYS A 292 14.88 -16.77 -2.31
N ARG A 293 13.62 -17.09 -2.64
CA ARG A 293 12.99 -16.73 -3.93
C ARG A 293 12.20 -15.43 -3.82
N GLU A 294 11.42 -15.32 -2.77
CA GLU A 294 10.62 -14.13 -2.44
C GLU A 294 10.94 -13.65 -1.03
N ALA A 295 10.80 -12.35 -0.80
CA ALA A 295 10.93 -11.75 0.51
C ALA A 295 9.89 -10.68 0.79
N VAL A 296 9.46 -10.59 2.04
CA VAL A 296 8.71 -9.44 2.58
C VAL A 296 9.51 -8.88 3.76
N VAL A 297 9.80 -7.59 3.73
CA VAL A 297 10.67 -6.96 4.74
C VAL A 297 10.15 -5.57 5.09
N ASN A 298 10.22 -5.19 6.37
CA ASN A 298 9.96 -3.82 6.78
C ASN A 298 11.25 -2.98 6.80
N LEU A 299 11.23 -1.80 6.17
CA LEU A 299 12.26 -0.77 6.30
C LEU A 299 11.77 0.30 7.28
N LYS A 300 12.50 0.48 8.38
CA LYS A 300 12.16 1.50 9.39
C LYS A 300 12.53 2.89 8.88
N LEU A 301 11.63 3.85 9.04
CA LEU A 301 11.82 5.20 8.53
C LEU A 301 12.61 6.06 9.54
N PRO A 302 13.53 6.91 9.06
CA PRO A 302 14.20 7.88 9.93
C PRO A 302 13.24 8.99 10.36
N MET A 303 13.67 9.81 11.32
CA MET A 303 12.87 10.95 11.80
C MET A 303 12.67 12.07 10.76
N LYS A 304 13.55 12.16 9.75
CA LYS A 304 13.55 13.21 8.72
C LYS A 304 13.96 12.63 7.37
N GLN A 305 13.54 13.28 6.28
CA GLN A 305 13.86 12.87 4.91
C GLN A 305 13.44 11.41 4.60
N ARG A 306 12.29 10.99 5.15
CA ARG A 306 11.80 9.60 5.07
C ARG A 306 11.69 9.10 3.64
N TYR A 307 11.05 9.88 2.76
CA TYR A 307 10.94 9.54 1.33
C TYR A 307 12.31 9.35 0.68
N ARG A 308 13.22 10.32 0.86
CA ARG A 308 14.56 10.29 0.27
C ARG A 308 15.37 9.07 0.71
N GLU A 309 15.30 8.72 2.00
CA GLU A 309 16.00 7.54 2.54
C GLU A 309 15.50 6.25 1.88
N VAL A 310 14.18 6.06 1.80
CA VAL A 310 13.61 4.86 1.17
C VAL A 310 13.91 4.84 -0.33
N ALA A 311 13.72 5.96 -1.03
CA ALA A 311 14.00 6.07 -2.46
C ALA A 311 15.46 5.70 -2.77
N GLY A 312 16.42 6.22 -2.00
CA GLY A 312 17.84 5.89 -2.18
C GLY A 312 18.17 4.43 -1.87
N ILE A 313 17.47 3.79 -0.93
CA ILE A 313 17.61 2.34 -0.68
C ILE A 313 17.07 1.54 -1.86
N LEU A 314 15.90 1.89 -2.39
CA LEU A 314 15.30 1.19 -3.52
C LEU A 314 16.15 1.31 -4.79
N GLU A 315 16.69 2.51 -5.06
CA GLU A 315 17.65 2.76 -6.14
C GLU A 315 18.89 1.88 -5.99
N ARG A 316 19.51 1.87 -4.80
CA ARG A 316 20.66 1.02 -4.49
C ARG A 316 20.36 -0.47 -4.73
N LEU A 317 19.19 -0.95 -4.30
CA LEU A 317 18.79 -2.35 -4.50
C LEU A 317 18.63 -2.67 -5.98
N HIS A 318 18.05 -1.75 -6.75
CA HIS A 318 17.92 -1.89 -8.20
C HIS A 318 19.29 -2.02 -8.86
N ASP A 319 20.19 -1.07 -8.61
CA ASP A 319 21.56 -1.06 -9.14
C ASP A 319 22.33 -2.32 -8.75
N HIS A 320 22.17 -2.78 -7.51
CA HIS A 320 22.83 -3.99 -7.02
C HIS A 320 22.42 -5.24 -7.82
N PHE A 321 21.12 -5.43 -8.08
CA PHE A 321 20.63 -6.59 -8.82
C PHE A 321 20.92 -6.47 -10.32
N GLU A 322 20.82 -5.27 -10.89
CA GLU A 322 21.16 -5.00 -12.29
C GLU A 322 22.64 -5.32 -12.57
N ALA A 323 23.55 -4.84 -11.72
CA ALA A 323 24.99 -5.11 -11.84
C ALA A 323 25.35 -6.60 -11.78
N ARG A 324 24.47 -7.43 -11.19
CA ARG A 324 24.61 -8.90 -11.10
C ARG A 324 23.87 -9.64 -12.21
N GLY A 325 23.20 -8.93 -13.13
CA GLY A 325 22.37 -9.50 -14.18
C GLY A 325 21.14 -10.25 -13.64
N GLN A 326 20.68 -9.90 -12.45
CA GLN A 326 19.59 -10.59 -11.76
C GLN A 326 18.27 -9.88 -12.00
N ARG A 327 17.25 -10.63 -12.42
CA ARG A 327 15.90 -10.10 -12.61
C ARG A 327 15.12 -10.17 -11.29
N VAL A 328 14.96 -9.03 -10.64
CA VAL A 328 14.23 -8.91 -9.37
C VAL A 328 13.15 -7.84 -9.51
N THR A 329 11.92 -8.17 -9.14
CA THR A 329 10.84 -7.18 -8.96
C THR A 329 10.83 -6.70 -7.53
N ILE A 330 10.73 -5.39 -7.34
CA ILE A 330 10.69 -4.74 -6.02
C ILE A 330 9.40 -3.92 -5.94
N GLY A 331 8.54 -4.26 -5.00
CA GLY A 331 7.41 -3.43 -4.58
C GLY A 331 7.72 -2.78 -3.23
N CYS A 332 7.28 -1.54 -3.02
CA CYS A 332 7.42 -0.85 -1.74
C CYS A 332 6.17 -0.02 -1.45
N LYS A 333 5.60 -0.17 -0.26
CA LYS A 333 4.39 0.54 0.14
C LYS A 333 4.40 0.84 1.64
N GLN A 334 3.95 2.02 2.02
CA GLN A 334 3.51 2.27 3.38
C GLN A 334 2.11 1.67 3.56
N LEU A 335 2.06 0.44 4.05
CA LEU A 335 0.81 -0.30 4.26
C LEU A 335 -0.06 0.37 5.35
N TYR A 336 -1.32 -0.04 5.47
CA TYR A 336 -2.21 0.45 6.51
C TYR A 336 -1.67 0.15 7.92
N HIS A 337 -1.21 -1.08 8.12
CA HIS A 337 -0.66 -1.54 9.39
C HIS A 337 0.78 -1.06 9.65
N ASP A 338 1.40 -0.39 8.67
CA ASP A 338 2.69 0.27 8.85
C ASP A 338 2.52 1.62 9.58
N ARG A 339 3.47 1.91 10.46
CA ARG A 339 3.58 3.20 11.16
C ARG A 339 4.74 4.01 10.59
N GLU A 340 5.86 4.04 11.30
CA GLU A 340 7.10 4.72 10.90
C GLU A 340 8.00 3.74 10.13
N GLU A 341 7.41 3.09 9.14
CA GLU A 341 8.02 2.05 8.33
C GLU A 341 7.32 1.94 6.98
N VAL A 342 7.98 1.29 6.03
CA VAL A 342 7.38 0.82 4.78
C VAL A 342 7.63 -0.67 4.65
N THR A 343 6.76 -1.36 3.93
CA THR A 343 6.91 -2.78 3.61
C THR A 343 7.39 -2.93 2.19
N CYS A 344 8.43 -3.74 1.98
CA CYS A 344 8.96 -4.10 0.67
C CYS A 344 8.64 -5.57 0.37
N HIS A 345 8.26 -5.84 -0.87
CA HIS A 345 8.21 -7.19 -1.44
C HIS A 345 9.27 -7.31 -2.52
N LEU A 346 10.05 -8.38 -2.47
CA LEU A 346 11.04 -8.71 -3.48
C LEU A 346 10.74 -10.08 -4.05
N ARG A 347 10.87 -10.23 -5.37
CA ARG A 347 10.75 -11.54 -6.02
C ARG A 347 11.81 -11.69 -7.10
N ARG A 348 12.57 -12.76 -6.99
CA ARG A 348 13.59 -13.13 -7.97
C ARG A 348 12.99 -13.97 -9.09
N LEU A 349 13.04 -13.47 -10.33
CA LEU A 349 12.37 -14.01 -11.51
C LEU A 349 13.24 -14.93 -12.38
N ASP A 350 14.55 -14.90 -12.20
CA ASP A 350 15.51 -15.70 -12.97
C ASP A 350 15.72 -17.12 -12.42
N ARG A 351 15.12 -17.44 -11.26
CA ARG A 351 15.12 -18.80 -10.69
C ARG A 351 13.92 -19.60 -11.19
N LYS A 352 14.18 -20.85 -11.62
CA LYS A 352 13.12 -21.82 -11.92
C LYS A 352 12.20 -21.99 -10.69
N PRO A 353 10.90 -22.24 -10.92
CA PRO A 353 9.95 -22.53 -9.85
C PRO A 353 10.47 -23.62 -8.92
#